data_AF-A0A7V2AKR6-F1
#
_entry.id   AF-A0A7V2AKR6-F1
#
_cell.length_a   1.000
_cell.length_b   1.000
_cell.length_c   1.000
_cell.angle_alpha   90.00
_cell.angle_beta   90.00
_cell.angle_gamma   90.00
#
_symmetry.space_group_name_H-M   'P 1'
#
loop_
_entity.id
_entity.type
_entity.pdbx_description
1 polymer ?
#
loop_
_entity_poly.entity_id
_entity_poly.type
_entity_poly.pdbx_seq_one_letter_code
_entity_poly.pdbx_strand_id
1 'polypeptide(L)'
;MSDNTQPISVITSLLDLSERRVQQLSRAGVIPKAARGRYELIGSVRGYIRHLRDINIKSETGTVDYGTERARLVKAKADLAEMEASQMRGDLLPAPDVTAAWTEIVALMRARLLVLPDKIAPVVHETTSLNETRDVLKKAVYEILKEIAATDVEILPHTDGNTSVEEGGDECLQSGGTTAGPDDQPVGGSKS
;
A
#
# COMPACT_ATOMS: atom_id res chain seq x y z
N MET A 1 43.87 -5.35 47.89
CA MET A 1 42.93 -4.82 46.89
C MET A 1 43.58 -3.57 46.33
N SER A 2 44.13 -3.64 45.13
CA SER A 2 44.89 -2.54 44.53
C SER A 2 43.93 -1.40 44.20
N ASP A 3 44.01 -0.30 44.95
CA ASP A 3 43.26 0.94 44.69
C ASP A 3 43.76 1.58 43.38
N ASN A 4 43.36 1.01 42.24
CA ASN A 4 43.59 1.56 40.90
C ASN A 4 42.59 2.68 40.61
N THR A 5 42.60 3.68 41.47
CA THR A 5 41.72 4.84 41.37
C THR A 5 42.35 5.88 40.46
N GLN A 6 41.66 6.20 39.36
CA GLN A 6 42.14 7.09 38.32
C GLN A 6 41.35 8.42 38.27
N PRO A 7 41.97 9.52 37.83
CA PRO A 7 41.28 10.78 37.59
C PRO A 7 40.31 10.64 36.40
N ILE A 8 39.31 11.53 36.35
CA ILE A 8 38.26 11.51 35.31
C ILE A 8 38.83 11.53 33.88
N SER A 9 39.94 12.25 33.65
CA SER A 9 40.61 12.38 32.35
C SER A 9 41.12 11.05 31.79
N VAL A 10 41.57 10.13 32.66
CA VAL A 10 42.05 8.80 32.25
C VAL A 10 40.87 7.91 31.85
N ILE A 11 39.75 8.02 32.57
CA ILE A 11 38.53 7.26 32.27
C ILE A 11 37.86 7.72 30.98
N THR A 12 37.83 9.03 30.72
CA THR A 12 37.29 9.58 29.47
C THR A 12 38.07 9.10 28.25
N SER A 13 39.40 9.11 28.33
CA SER A 13 40.24 8.61 27.23
C SER A 13 40.14 7.11 27.05
N LEU A 14 39.96 6.33 28.14
CA LEU A 14 39.84 4.88 28.07
C LEU A 14 38.49 4.41 27.52
N LEU A 15 37.40 5.07 27.93
CA LEU A 15 36.03 4.70 27.53
C LEU A 15 35.58 5.42 26.24
N ASP A 16 36.41 6.31 25.71
CA ASP A 16 36.11 7.19 24.58
C ASP A 16 34.81 8.00 24.79
N LEU A 17 34.73 8.67 25.96
CA LEU A 17 33.56 9.43 26.39
C LEU A 17 33.94 10.84 26.84
N SER A 18 33.02 11.79 26.69
CA SER A 18 33.20 13.12 27.29
C SER A 18 33.09 13.07 28.82
N GLU A 19 33.76 13.99 29.51
CA GLU A 19 33.69 14.10 30.99
C GLU A 19 32.24 14.26 31.48
N ARG A 20 31.45 15.05 30.75
CA ARG A 20 30.01 15.22 31.02
C ARG A 20 29.27 13.88 30.95
N ARG A 21 29.59 13.03 29.98
CA ARG A 21 28.95 11.73 29.81
C ARG A 21 29.35 10.75 30.91
N VAL A 22 30.62 10.75 31.32
CA VAL A 22 31.10 9.94 32.46
C VAL A 22 30.41 10.37 33.77
N GLN A 23 30.23 11.67 33.99
CA GLN A 23 29.50 12.17 35.17
C GLN A 23 28.02 11.79 35.14
N GLN A 24 27.36 11.82 33.98
CA GLN A 24 25.98 11.35 33.84
C GLN A 24 25.85 9.87 34.17
N LEU A 25 26.72 9.02 33.62
CA LEU A 25 26.72 7.58 33.87
C LEU A 25 27.05 7.23 35.33
N SER A 26 27.90 8.03 35.97
CA SER A 26 28.18 7.90 37.40
C SER A 26 26.96 8.27 38.27
N ARG A 27 26.22 9.34 37.92
CA ARG A 27 24.96 9.70 38.60
C ARG A 27 23.87 8.67 38.39
N ALA A 28 23.85 8.02 37.22
CA ALA A 28 22.93 6.93 36.90
C ALA A 28 23.33 5.59 37.56
N GLY A 29 24.40 5.55 38.36
CA GLY A 29 24.84 4.34 39.06
C GLY A 29 25.53 3.30 38.18
N VAL A 30 25.82 3.61 36.91
CA VAL A 30 26.48 2.71 35.96
C VAL A 30 27.99 2.64 36.22
N ILE A 31 28.61 3.77 36.58
CA ILE A 31 30.05 3.86 36.87
C ILE A 31 30.24 4.10 38.38
N PRO A 32 30.86 3.16 39.12
CA PRO A 32 31.08 3.31 40.56
C PRO A 32 32.09 4.42 40.84
N LYS A 33 31.73 5.32 41.78
CA LYS A 33 32.56 6.45 42.18
C LYS A 33 33.30 6.10 43.47
N ALA A 34 34.62 6.10 43.44
CA ALA A 34 35.44 5.77 44.61
C ALA A 34 35.65 7.00 45.53
N ALA A 35 35.97 8.17 44.97
CA ALA A 35 36.11 9.42 45.72
C ALA A 35 35.78 10.64 44.85
N ARG A 36 35.83 11.87 45.41
CA ARG A 36 35.55 13.10 44.66
C ARG A 36 36.53 13.25 43.48
N GLY A 37 36.01 13.13 42.26
CA GLY A 37 36.79 13.24 41.02
C GLY A 37 37.67 12.03 40.70
N ARG A 38 37.51 10.92 41.43
CA ARG A 38 38.32 9.72 41.26
C ARG A 38 37.44 8.47 41.10
N TYR A 39 37.80 7.64 40.14
CA TYR A 39 37.00 6.49 39.68
C TYR A 39 37.82 5.21 39.71
N GLU A 40 37.17 4.10 40.05
CA GLU A 40 37.81 2.79 39.97
C GLU A 40 37.86 2.33 38.51
N LEU A 41 39.07 2.07 37.99
CA LEU A 41 39.29 1.76 36.58
C LEU A 41 38.49 0.52 36.13
N ILE A 42 38.62 -0.58 36.87
CA ILE A 42 38.01 -1.88 36.52
C ILE A 42 36.49 -1.79 36.67
N GLY A 43 36.00 -1.17 37.74
CA GLY A 43 34.57 -0.94 37.97
C GLY A 43 33.93 -0.11 36.86
N SER A 44 34.62 0.93 36.39
CA SER A 44 34.13 1.83 35.33
C SER A 44 33.97 1.12 33.98
N VAL A 45 34.97 0.32 33.58
CA VAL A 45 34.92 -0.44 32.32
C VAL A 45 33.82 -1.49 32.35
N ARG A 46 33.73 -2.28 33.43
CA ARG A 46 32.69 -3.32 33.57
C ARG A 46 31.28 -2.73 33.59
N GLY A 47 31.09 -1.61 34.29
CA GLY A 47 29.83 -0.88 34.33
C GLY A 47 29.41 -0.40 32.95
N TYR A 48 30.34 0.19 32.20
CA TYR A 48 30.07 0.67 30.85
C TYR A 48 29.74 -0.45 29.86
N ILE A 49 30.49 -1.56 29.88
CA ILE A 49 30.20 -2.74 29.04
C ILE A 49 28.81 -3.30 29.33
N ARG A 50 28.42 -3.39 30.61
CA ARG A 50 27.08 -3.86 31.00
C ARG A 50 25.99 -2.92 30.45
N HIS A 51 26.19 -1.62 30.59
CA HIS A 51 25.25 -0.62 30.07
C HIS A 51 25.10 -0.68 28.54
N LEU A 52 26.19 -0.89 27.79
CA LEU A 52 26.12 -1.08 26.34
C LEU A 52 25.32 -2.35 25.97
N ARG A 53 25.53 -3.45 26.72
CA ARG A 53 24.79 -4.69 26.51
C ARG A 53 23.29 -4.52 26.79
N ASP A 54 22.94 -3.81 27.87
CA ASP A 54 21.54 -3.56 28.23
C ASP A 54 20.83 -2.66 27.21
N ILE A 55 21.53 -1.68 26.64
CA ILE A 55 20.99 -0.87 25.53
C ILE A 55 20.76 -1.74 24.31
N ASN A 56 21.71 -2.61 23.94
CA ASN A 56 21.59 -3.44 22.75
C ASN A 56 20.44 -4.46 22.84
N ILE A 57 20.26 -5.08 24.01
CA ILE A 57 19.16 -6.03 24.27
C ILE A 57 17.79 -5.33 24.23
N LYS A 58 17.71 -4.10 24.77
CA LYS A 58 16.50 -3.28 24.70
C LYS A 58 16.21 -2.78 23.28
N SER A 59 17.22 -2.53 22.46
CA SER A 59 17.01 -2.20 21.06
C SER A 59 16.60 -3.42 20.25
N GLU A 60 17.20 -4.59 20.45
CA GLU A 60 16.84 -5.80 19.68
C GLU A 60 15.38 -6.21 19.84
N THR A 61 14.80 -6.02 21.02
CA THR A 61 13.42 -6.43 21.32
C THR A 61 12.33 -5.50 20.76
N GLY A 62 12.65 -4.27 20.34
CA GLY A 62 11.67 -3.32 19.79
C GLY A 62 12.03 -2.69 18.43
N THR A 63 13.32 -2.64 18.08
CA THR A 63 13.79 -2.02 16.82
C THR A 63 13.90 -3.00 15.67
N VAL A 64 14.13 -4.30 15.96
CA VAL A 64 14.13 -5.33 14.90
C VAL A 64 12.74 -5.45 14.31
N ASP A 65 11.70 -5.50 15.14
CA ASP A 65 10.30 -5.60 14.72
C ASP A 65 9.85 -4.35 13.93
N TYR A 66 10.16 -3.15 14.44
CA TYR A 66 9.83 -1.89 13.75
C TYR A 66 10.60 -1.73 12.42
N GLY A 67 11.87 -2.14 12.38
CA GLY A 67 12.69 -2.08 11.17
C GLY A 67 12.21 -3.06 10.09
N THR A 68 11.88 -4.30 10.48
CA THR A 68 11.38 -5.32 9.55
C THR A 68 10.00 -4.98 9.01
N GLU A 69 9.08 -4.53 9.86
CA GLU A 69 7.73 -4.17 9.42
C GLU A 69 7.74 -2.89 8.58
N ARG A 70 8.55 -1.89 8.92
CA ARG A 70 8.73 -0.70 8.08
C ARG A 70 9.35 -1.05 6.72
N ALA A 71 10.31 -1.96 6.67
CA ALA A 71 10.90 -2.42 5.41
C ALA A 71 9.87 -3.15 4.53
N ARG A 72 9.01 -4.00 5.13
CA ARG A 72 7.90 -4.65 4.41
C ARG A 72 6.89 -3.64 3.87
N LEU A 73 6.49 -2.67 4.67
CA LEU A 73 5.55 -1.62 4.26
C LEU A 73 6.14 -0.74 3.16
N VAL A 74 7.42 -0.36 3.25
CA VAL A 74 8.11 0.43 2.22
C VAL A 74 8.21 -0.37 0.91
N LYS A 75 8.50 -1.68 0.99
CA LYS A 75 8.52 -2.54 -0.19
C LYS A 75 7.13 -2.62 -0.84
N ALA A 76 6.09 -2.91 -0.06
CA ALA A 76 4.72 -2.97 -0.59
C ALA A 76 4.27 -1.63 -1.22
N LYS A 77 4.65 -0.49 -0.62
CA LYS A 77 4.38 0.84 -1.19
C LYS A 77 5.16 1.10 -2.48
N ALA A 78 6.40 0.63 -2.57
CA ALA A 78 7.20 0.74 -3.79
C ALA A 78 6.60 -0.12 -4.92
N ASP A 79 6.21 -1.36 -4.61
CA ASP A 79 5.57 -2.26 -5.58
C ASP A 79 4.24 -1.68 -6.08
N LEU A 80 3.45 -1.05 -5.19
CA LEU A 80 2.21 -0.36 -5.57
C LEU A 80 2.48 0.85 -6.47
N ALA A 81 3.45 1.69 -6.12
CA ALA A 81 3.84 2.83 -6.94
C ALA A 81 4.38 2.42 -8.32
N GLU A 82 5.06 1.27 -8.42
CA GLU A 82 5.52 0.71 -9.68
C GLU A 82 4.34 0.20 -10.54
N MET A 83 3.35 -0.46 -9.92
CA MET A 83 2.12 -0.87 -10.61
C MET A 83 1.31 0.35 -11.10
N GLU A 84 1.16 1.39 -10.28
CA GLU A 84 0.48 2.64 -10.67
C GLU A 84 1.22 3.34 -11.82
N ALA A 85 2.55 3.43 -11.75
CA ALA A 85 3.38 4.00 -12.81
C ALA A 85 3.33 3.18 -14.11
N SER A 86 3.06 1.87 -14.03
CA SER A 86 2.89 0.98 -15.18
C SER A 86 1.49 1.09 -15.80
N GLN A 87 0.44 1.25 -14.97
CA GLN A 87 -0.91 1.58 -15.45
C GLN A 87 -0.93 2.93 -16.18
N MET A 88 -0.29 3.97 -15.63
CA MET A 88 -0.20 5.28 -16.28
C MET A 88 0.58 5.25 -17.60
N ARG A 89 1.48 4.27 -17.78
CA ARG A 89 2.25 4.07 -19.02
C ARG A 89 1.46 3.34 -20.11
N GLY A 90 0.28 2.80 -19.77
CA GLY A 90 -0.55 2.01 -20.69
C GLY A 90 -0.15 0.55 -20.81
N ASP A 91 0.77 0.05 -19.97
CA ASP A 91 1.29 -1.32 -20.03
C ASP A 91 0.44 -2.33 -19.24
N LEU A 92 -0.36 -1.86 -18.28
CA LEU A 92 -1.32 -2.68 -17.52
C LEU A 92 -2.75 -2.27 -17.85
N LEU A 93 -3.47 -3.12 -18.60
CA LEU A 93 -4.91 -3.06 -18.72
C LEU A 93 -5.56 -3.94 -17.64
N PRO A 94 -6.60 -3.49 -16.93
CA PRO A 94 -7.34 -4.34 -16.01
C PRO A 94 -7.86 -5.59 -16.74
N ALA A 95 -7.66 -6.75 -16.13
CA ALA A 95 -8.23 -8.01 -16.63
C ALA A 95 -9.74 -7.95 -16.92
N PRO A 96 -10.60 -7.28 -16.13
CA PRO A 96 -12.03 -7.16 -16.47
C PRO A 96 -12.25 -6.39 -17.78
N ASP A 97 -11.54 -5.29 -17.99
CA ASP A 97 -11.69 -4.42 -19.16
C ASP A 97 -11.32 -5.18 -20.45
N VAL A 98 -10.22 -5.94 -20.42
CA VAL A 98 -9.81 -6.80 -21.56
C VAL A 98 -10.85 -7.87 -21.84
N THR A 99 -11.42 -8.47 -20.80
CA THR A 99 -12.44 -9.52 -20.94
C THR A 99 -13.74 -8.97 -21.52
N ALA A 100 -14.16 -7.78 -21.08
CA ALA A 100 -15.35 -7.10 -21.60
C ALA A 100 -15.19 -6.78 -23.10
N ALA A 101 -14.07 -6.17 -23.47
CA ALA A 101 -13.75 -5.87 -24.87
C ALA A 101 -13.73 -7.14 -25.74
N TRP A 102 -13.09 -8.21 -25.27
CA TRP A 102 -13.08 -9.50 -25.99
C TRP A 102 -14.48 -10.11 -26.15
N THR A 103 -15.32 -9.97 -25.12
CA THR A 103 -16.70 -10.48 -25.16
C THR A 103 -17.52 -9.73 -26.21
N GLU A 104 -17.33 -8.42 -26.33
CA GLU A 104 -17.98 -7.59 -27.35
C GLU A 104 -17.52 -7.96 -28.77
N ILE A 105 -16.21 -8.12 -28.99
CA ILE A 105 -15.64 -8.57 -30.28
C ILE A 105 -16.25 -9.92 -30.69
N VAL A 106 -16.30 -10.88 -29.76
CA VAL A 106 -16.85 -12.23 -30.03
C VAL A 106 -18.36 -12.18 -30.29
N ALA A 107 -19.09 -11.33 -29.56
CA ALA A 107 -20.52 -11.14 -29.78
C ALA A 107 -20.81 -10.56 -31.17
N LEU A 108 -20.04 -9.56 -31.60
CA LEU A 108 -20.14 -8.97 -32.94
C LEU A 108 -19.84 -10.00 -34.03
N MET A 109 -18.75 -10.76 -33.86
CA MET A 109 -18.38 -11.84 -34.79
C MET A 109 -19.49 -12.88 -34.91
N ARG A 110 -20.06 -13.32 -33.78
CA ARG A 110 -21.17 -14.28 -33.75
C ARG A 110 -22.39 -13.74 -34.51
N ALA A 111 -22.77 -12.48 -34.27
CA ALA A 111 -23.92 -11.87 -34.93
C ALA A 111 -23.74 -11.84 -36.46
N ARG A 112 -22.55 -11.47 -36.94
CA ARG A 112 -22.23 -11.41 -38.38
C ARG A 112 -22.21 -12.79 -39.03
N LEU A 113 -21.61 -13.78 -38.38
CA LEU A 113 -21.53 -15.16 -38.89
C LEU A 113 -22.91 -15.82 -38.98
N LEU A 114 -23.83 -15.53 -38.06
CA LEU A 114 -25.19 -16.09 -38.11
C LEU A 114 -26.05 -15.48 -39.23
N VAL A 115 -25.79 -14.24 -39.61
CA VAL A 115 -26.50 -13.55 -40.71
C VAL A 115 -25.92 -13.92 -42.08
N LEU A 116 -24.68 -14.40 -42.14
CA LEU A 116 -23.99 -14.75 -43.40
C LEU A 116 -24.80 -15.75 -44.25
N PRO A 117 -25.24 -16.91 -43.74
CA PRO A 117 -25.98 -17.91 -44.52
C PRO A 117 -27.24 -17.34 -45.16
N ASP A 118 -28.01 -16.53 -44.43
CA ASP A 118 -29.27 -15.95 -44.91
C ASP A 118 -29.03 -14.98 -46.08
N LYS A 119 -27.90 -14.25 -46.06
CA LYS A 119 -27.50 -13.35 -47.15
C LYS A 119 -27.02 -14.09 -48.40
N ILE A 120 -26.26 -15.17 -48.22
CA ILE A 120 -25.65 -15.89 -49.36
C ILE A 120 -26.58 -16.94 -49.96
N ALA A 121 -27.55 -17.47 -49.20
CA ALA A 121 -28.46 -18.51 -49.64
C ALA A 121 -29.15 -18.20 -50.99
N PRO A 122 -29.73 -17.00 -51.23
CA PRO A 122 -30.33 -16.70 -52.53
C PRO A 122 -29.31 -16.64 -53.66
N VAL A 123 -28.14 -16.02 -53.43
CA VAL A 123 -27.09 -15.89 -54.45
C VAL A 123 -26.52 -17.25 -54.84
N VAL A 124 -26.33 -18.13 -53.85
CA VAL A 124 -25.87 -19.51 -54.06
C VAL A 124 -26.94 -20.32 -54.79
N HIS A 125 -28.23 -20.10 -54.51
CA HIS A 125 -29.33 -20.80 -55.18
C HIS A 125 -29.44 -20.46 -56.66
N GLU A 126 -29.14 -19.22 -57.04
CA GLU A 126 -29.14 -18.77 -58.44
C GLU A 126 -27.90 -19.20 -59.24
N THR A 127 -26.86 -19.71 -58.55
CA THR A 127 -25.59 -20.07 -59.19
C THR A 127 -25.63 -21.48 -59.76
N THR A 128 -25.27 -21.63 -61.04
CA THR A 128 -25.35 -22.92 -61.77
C THR A 128 -24.05 -23.74 -61.72
N SER A 129 -22.92 -23.12 -61.33
CA SER A 129 -21.59 -23.74 -61.30
C SER A 129 -21.00 -23.82 -59.90
N LEU A 130 -20.46 -25.00 -59.53
CA LEU A 130 -19.82 -25.22 -58.23
C LEU A 130 -18.65 -24.25 -57.95
N ASN A 131 -17.91 -23.86 -58.99
CA ASN A 131 -16.80 -22.93 -58.85
C ASN A 131 -17.28 -21.52 -58.52
N GLU A 132 -18.33 -21.05 -59.19
CA GLU A 132 -18.95 -19.75 -58.92
C GLU A 132 -19.53 -19.71 -57.50
N THR A 133 -20.20 -20.78 -57.06
CA THR A 133 -20.71 -20.89 -55.69
C THR A 133 -19.59 -20.75 -54.66
N ARG A 134 -18.45 -21.40 -54.92
CA ARG A 134 -17.29 -21.37 -54.02
C ARG A 134 -16.65 -19.99 -53.97
N ASP A 135 -16.63 -19.28 -55.09
CA ASP A 135 -16.10 -17.91 -55.17
C ASP A 135 -17.02 -16.90 -54.47
N VAL A 136 -18.34 -17.03 -54.62
CA VAL A 136 -19.33 -16.23 -53.88
C VAL A 136 -19.18 -16.43 -52.37
N LEU A 137 -19.05 -17.69 -51.92
CA LEU A 137 -18.86 -18.01 -50.50
C LEU A 137 -17.59 -17.36 -49.94
N LYS A 138 -16.47 -17.51 -50.66
CA LYS A 138 -15.18 -16.93 -50.25
C LYS A 138 -15.26 -15.42 -50.16
N LYS A 139 -15.83 -14.75 -51.18
CA LYS A 139 -15.99 -13.29 -51.20
C LYS A 139 -16.80 -12.81 -49.99
N ALA A 140 -17.93 -13.44 -49.70
CA ALA A 140 -18.78 -13.07 -48.56
C ALA A 140 -18.06 -13.23 -47.21
N VAL A 141 -17.30 -14.32 -47.03
CA VAL A 141 -16.49 -14.53 -45.82
C VAL A 141 -15.41 -13.47 -45.69
N TYR A 142 -14.66 -13.17 -46.76
CA TYR A 142 -13.61 -12.15 -46.71
C TYR A 142 -14.16 -10.73 -46.46
N GLU A 143 -15.34 -10.41 -47.00
CA GLU A 143 -16.01 -9.15 -46.75
C GLU A 143 -16.37 -8.99 -45.27
N ILE A 144 -16.96 -10.01 -44.65
CA ILE A 144 -17.30 -10.00 -43.23
C ILE A 144 -16.04 -9.96 -42.35
N LEU A 145 -14.99 -10.71 -42.69
CA LEU A 145 -13.72 -10.63 -41.96
C LEU A 145 -13.11 -9.23 -42.04
N LYS A 146 -13.24 -8.55 -43.19
CA LYS A 146 -12.77 -7.18 -43.36
C LYS A 146 -13.60 -6.18 -42.55
N GLU A 147 -14.93 -6.37 -42.48
CA GLU A 147 -15.80 -5.55 -41.62
C GLU A 147 -15.46 -5.73 -40.12
N ILE A 148 -15.25 -6.96 -39.67
CA ILE A 148 -14.88 -7.26 -38.27
C ILE A 148 -13.52 -6.65 -37.95
N ALA A 149 -12.54 -6.78 -38.86
CA ALA A 149 -11.21 -6.22 -38.67
C ALA A 149 -11.18 -4.68 -38.66
N ALA A 150 -12.16 -4.03 -39.30
CA ALA A 150 -12.30 -2.57 -39.31
C ALA A 150 -13.14 -2.03 -38.15
N THR A 151 -13.71 -2.90 -37.30
CA THR A 151 -14.48 -2.47 -36.13
C THR A 151 -13.53 -2.28 -34.96
N ASP A 152 -13.27 -1.02 -34.61
CA ASP A 152 -12.51 -0.67 -33.42
C ASP A 152 -13.39 -0.88 -32.17
N VAL A 153 -12.90 -1.68 -31.22
CA VAL A 153 -13.54 -1.83 -29.91
C VAL A 153 -12.77 -0.96 -28.92
N GLU A 154 -13.41 0.13 -28.51
CA GLU A 154 -12.86 1.05 -27.53
C GLU A 154 -12.90 0.38 -26.14
N ILE A 155 -11.72 0.17 -25.55
CA ILE A 155 -11.60 -0.26 -24.17
C ILE A 155 -11.89 0.96 -23.30
N LEU A 156 -13.15 1.13 -22.88
CA LEU A 156 -13.51 2.15 -21.91
C LEU A 156 -12.97 1.71 -20.53
N PRO A 157 -12.07 2.48 -19.90
CA PRO A 157 -11.56 2.12 -18.59
C PRO A 157 -12.72 2.11 -17.59
N HIS A 158 -12.86 1.00 -16.88
CA HIS A 158 -13.70 1.01 -15.68
C HIS A 158 -13.00 1.91 -14.67
N THR A 159 -13.50 3.13 -14.48
CA THR A 159 -13.13 3.94 -13.33
C THR A 159 -13.64 3.22 -12.09
N ASP A 160 -12.79 2.37 -11.53
CA ASP A 160 -12.93 1.96 -10.14
C ASP A 160 -13.06 3.26 -9.35
N GLY A 161 -14.20 3.43 -8.68
CA GLY A 161 -14.47 4.57 -7.82
C GLY A 161 -13.45 4.57 -6.70
N ASN A 162 -12.31 5.20 -6.97
CA ASN A 162 -11.31 5.57 -5.98
C ASN A 162 -11.99 6.60 -5.08
N THR A 163 -12.76 6.10 -4.12
CA THR A 163 -13.22 6.87 -2.99
C THR A 163 -11.96 7.16 -2.22
N SER A 164 -11.34 8.29 -2.54
CA SER A 164 -10.39 8.96 -1.67
C SER A 164 -11.03 8.99 -0.30
N VAL A 165 -10.59 8.10 0.58
CA VAL A 165 -10.85 8.26 2.01
C VAL A 165 -10.00 9.45 2.39
N GLU A 166 -10.59 10.63 2.22
CA GLU A 166 -10.19 11.84 2.91
C GLU A 166 -10.25 11.48 4.40
N GLU A 167 -9.09 11.16 4.98
CA GLU A 167 -8.91 11.16 6.43
C GLU A 167 -9.07 12.62 6.90
N GLY A 168 -10.33 13.02 7.02
CA GLY A 168 -10.74 14.21 7.75
C GLY A 168 -10.30 14.05 9.19
N GLY A 169 -9.33 14.86 9.60
CA GLY A 169 -9.01 15.06 11.00
C GLY A 169 -10.24 15.57 11.74
N ASP A 170 -10.60 14.88 12.82
CA ASP A 170 -11.44 15.45 13.86
C ASP A 170 -10.91 15.01 15.22
N GLU A 171 -10.23 15.94 15.88
CA GLU A 171 -10.02 15.92 17.32
C GLU A 171 -11.34 16.29 18.00
N CYS A 172 -12.03 15.32 18.62
CA CYS A 172 -12.75 15.62 19.85
C CYS A 172 -13.07 14.36 20.67
N LEU A 173 -12.28 14.12 21.71
CA LEU A 173 -12.57 13.15 22.76
C LEU A 173 -13.80 13.62 23.57
N GLN A 174 -14.84 12.81 23.50
CA GLN A 174 -16.06 12.94 24.30
C GLN A 174 -15.81 12.59 25.77
N SER A 175 -16.36 13.42 26.65
CA SER A 175 -16.82 13.10 28.00
C SER A 175 -17.81 14.20 28.36
N GLY A 176 -19.07 14.01 28.70
CA GLY A 176 -19.92 12.85 28.98
C GLY A 176 -21.17 13.45 29.67
N GLY A 177 -22.38 12.93 29.41
CA GLY A 177 -23.57 13.43 30.14
C GLY A 177 -24.94 13.22 29.48
N THR A 178 -25.40 11.97 29.46
CA THR A 178 -26.74 11.48 29.88
C THR A 178 -28.02 12.36 29.74
N THR A 179 -28.94 11.81 28.93
CA THR A 179 -30.42 11.63 29.07
C THR A 179 -31.46 12.75 28.87
N ALA A 180 -32.36 12.43 27.91
CA ALA A 180 -33.84 12.39 28.00
C ALA A 180 -34.71 13.65 27.71
N GLY A 181 -35.30 13.63 26.50
CA GLY A 181 -36.73 13.83 26.22
C GLY A 181 -37.27 15.26 26.05
N PRO A 182 -37.77 15.64 24.85
CA PRO A 182 -38.70 16.75 24.71
C PRO A 182 -40.14 16.22 24.74
N ASP A 183 -40.92 16.61 25.74
CA ASP A 183 -42.35 16.29 25.80
C ASP A 183 -43.19 17.53 26.16
N ASP A 184 -44.37 17.57 25.56
CA ASP A 184 -45.22 18.71 25.22
C ASP A 184 -45.75 19.59 26.38
N GLN A 185 -45.86 20.91 26.13
CA GLN A 185 -46.94 21.75 26.71
C GLN A 185 -47.42 22.80 25.69
N PRO A 186 -48.75 22.96 25.52
CA PRO A 186 -49.42 24.06 26.22
C PRO A 186 -50.82 23.69 26.74
N VAL A 187 -51.09 23.97 28.02
CA VAL A 187 -52.46 24.00 28.58
C VAL A 187 -52.78 25.38 29.12
N GLY A 188 -53.95 25.88 28.71
CA GLY A 188 -54.32 27.28 28.75
C GLY A 188 -54.64 27.86 30.14
N GLY A 189 -54.68 29.19 30.16
CA GLY A 189 -55.24 30.00 31.24
C GLY A 189 -56.12 31.10 30.65
N SER A 190 -57.43 30.85 30.60
CA SER A 190 -58.47 31.86 30.38
C SER A 190 -59.47 31.79 31.52
N LYS A 191 -59.96 32.96 31.94
CA LYS A 191 -60.89 33.31 33.05
C LYS A 191 -60.15 33.78 34.32
N SER A 192 -60.41 34.94 34.91
CA SER A 192 -61.50 35.93 34.76
C SER A 192 -60.95 37.35 34.89
#